data_AF-A0A2E1CZI3-F1
#
_entry.id   AF-A0A2E1CZI3-F1
#
_cell.length_a   1.000
_cell.length_b   1.000
_cell.length_c   1.000
_cell.angle_alpha   90.00
_cell.angle_beta   90.00
_cell.angle_gamma   90.00
#
_symmetry.space_group_name_H-M   'P 1'
#
loop_
_entity.id
_entity.type
_entity.pdbx_description
1 polymer ?
#
loop_
_entity_poly.entity_id
_entity_poly.type
_entity_poly.pdbx_seq_one_letter_code
_entity_poly.pdbx_strand_id
1 'polypeptide(L)'
;MSKRLSTKEGSSFVSRLLVPLSGILAFISIISFQIYAEEGMVFRVLLLCTGLGISLMFLFLSPAGRNFITYFKDSIQEAKRVVWPTKKETFQTVVMVFLFVLFSAIFLWLADKFFEWVLYSMVLGWK
;
A
#
# COMPACT_ATOMS: atom_id res chain seq x y z
N MET A 1 -22.88 30.32 -17.40
CA MET A 1 -21.47 29.94 -17.69
C MET A 1 -20.48 30.52 -16.67
N SER A 2 -20.60 31.79 -16.26
CA SER A 2 -19.71 32.45 -15.28
C SER A 2 -19.65 31.80 -13.88
N LYS A 3 -20.77 31.32 -13.32
CA LYS A 3 -20.80 30.70 -11.97
C LYS A 3 -19.90 29.46 -11.81
N ARG A 4 -19.62 28.71 -12.89
CA ARG A 4 -18.76 27.51 -12.85
C ARG A 4 -17.26 27.84 -12.88
N LEU A 5 -16.86 29.04 -13.30
CA LEU A 5 -15.46 29.45 -13.34
C LEU A 5 -14.98 29.94 -11.96
N SER A 6 -15.80 30.73 -11.26
CA SER A 6 -15.47 31.25 -9.92
C SER A 6 -15.41 30.16 -8.83
N THR A 7 -16.26 29.13 -8.90
CA THR A 7 -16.21 27.98 -7.96
C THR A 7 -15.04 27.04 -8.22
N LYS A 8 -14.52 26.99 -9.45
CA LYS A 8 -13.39 26.13 -9.83
C LYS A 8 -12.04 26.74 -9.44
N GLU A 9 -11.87 28.06 -9.53
CA GLU A 9 -10.64 28.73 -9.08
C GLU A 9 -10.48 28.66 -7.56
N GLY A 10 -11.51 29.01 -6.80
CA GLY A 10 -11.46 29.02 -5.33
C GLY A 10 -11.16 27.64 -4.74
N SER A 11 -11.80 26.58 -5.25
CA SER A 11 -11.52 25.21 -4.81
C SER A 11 -10.12 24.71 -5.22
N SER A 12 -9.59 25.15 -6.37
CA SER A 12 -8.23 24.80 -6.79
C SER A 12 -7.16 25.42 -5.90
N PHE A 13 -7.31 26.70 -5.53
CA PHE A 13 -6.35 27.41 -4.68
C PHE A 13 -6.33 26.82 -3.27
N VAL A 14 -7.52 26.56 -2.73
CA VAL A 14 -7.73 25.89 -1.43
C VAL A 14 -7.05 24.52 -1.41
N SER A 15 -7.20 23.70 -2.45
CA SER A 15 -6.55 22.38 -2.50
C SER A 15 -5.01 22.46 -2.59
N ARG A 16 -4.48 23.41 -3.36
CA ARG A 16 -3.03 23.64 -3.50
C ARG A 16 -2.38 24.12 -2.21
N LEU A 17 -3.14 24.72 -1.29
CA LEU A 17 -2.63 25.19 0.00
C LEU A 17 -2.88 24.19 1.13
N LEU A 18 -4.10 23.67 1.26
CA LEU A 18 -4.49 22.81 2.39
C LEU A 18 -3.86 21.42 2.34
N VAL A 19 -3.66 20.84 1.15
CA VAL A 19 -3.06 19.51 1.01
C VAL A 19 -1.60 19.51 1.46
N PRO A 20 -0.70 20.36 0.93
CA PRO A 20 0.69 20.40 1.43
C PRO A 20 0.77 20.83 2.90
N LEU A 21 -0.10 21.74 3.35
CA LEU A 21 -0.15 22.15 4.76
C LEU A 21 -0.48 20.96 5.68
N SER A 22 -1.44 20.12 5.30
CA SER A 22 -1.79 18.92 6.07
C SER A 22 -0.64 17.90 6.11
N GLY A 23 0.11 17.78 5.00
CA GLY A 23 1.32 16.95 4.93
C GLY A 23 2.39 17.44 5.89
N ILE A 24 2.66 18.75 5.90
CA ILE A 24 3.59 19.37 6.85
C ILE A 24 3.15 19.12 8.29
N LEU A 25 1.86 19.26 8.61
CA LEU A 25 1.32 18.94 9.93
C LEU A 25 1.54 17.47 10.33
N ALA A 26 1.38 16.53 9.39
CA ALA A 26 1.64 15.11 9.65
C ALA A 26 3.13 14.85 9.93
N PHE A 27 4.02 15.49 9.18
CA PHE A 27 5.47 15.42 9.45
C PHE A 27 5.83 16.01 10.80
N ILE A 28 5.26 17.16 11.17
CA ILE A 28 5.43 17.76 12.50
C ILE A 28 4.97 16.78 13.58
N SER A 29 3.82 16.13 13.39
CA SER A 29 3.31 15.13 14.34
C SER A 29 4.29 13.96 14.57
N ILE A 30 4.94 13.48 13.50
CA ILE A 30 5.93 12.40 13.56
C ILE A 30 7.22 12.88 14.25
N ILE A 31 7.66 14.10 13.95
CA ILE A 31 8.86 14.70 14.57
C ILE A 31 8.62 14.94 16.08
N SER A 32 7.45 15.46 16.46
CA SER A 32 7.05 15.61 17.86
C SER A 32 7.08 14.28 18.62
N PHE A 33 6.70 13.17 17.98
CA PHE A 33 6.77 11.83 18.57
C PHE A 33 8.20 11.33 18.79
N GLN A 34 9.19 11.81 18.03
CA GLN A 34 10.59 11.42 18.17
C GLN A 34 11.35 12.29 19.18
N ILE A 35 11.04 13.59 19.25
CA ILE A 35 11.68 14.50 20.22
C ILE A 35 11.26 14.15 21.66
N TYR A 36 9.99 13.81 21.87
CA TYR A 36 9.46 13.41 23.18
C TYR A 36 9.62 11.90 23.45
N ALA A 37 10.70 11.28 22.94
CA ALA A 37 10.95 9.85 23.11
C ALA A 37 11.40 9.46 24.53
N GLU A 38 11.93 10.40 25.31
CA GLU A 38 12.41 10.17 26.68
C GLU A 38 11.32 10.33 27.76
N GLU A 39 10.14 10.85 27.39
CA GLU A 39 8.99 11.02 28.27
C GLU A 39 8.10 9.76 28.34
N GLY A 40 7.18 9.73 29.31
CA GLY A 40 6.25 8.61 29.49
C GLY A 40 5.44 8.28 28.23
N MET A 41 5.28 6.98 27.94
CA MET A 41 4.66 6.44 26.71
C MET A 41 3.30 7.07 26.35
N VAL A 42 2.47 7.38 27.36
CA VAL A 42 1.13 7.94 27.17
C VAL A 42 1.17 9.33 26.52
N PHE A 43 2.10 10.18 26.95
CA PHE A 43 2.21 11.55 26.43
C PHE A 43 2.64 11.56 24.96
N ARG A 44 3.59 10.70 24.63
CA ARG A 44 4.11 10.50 23.28
C ARG A 44 3.01 10.04 22.30
N VAL A 45 2.19 9.07 22.69
CA VAL A 45 1.10 8.56 21.84
C VAL A 45 -0.01 9.61 21.67
N LEU A 46 -0.35 10.35 22.73
CA LEU A 46 -1.36 11.42 22.67
C LEU A 46 -0.97 12.53 21.67
N LEU A 47 0.29 12.97 21.67
CA LEU A 47 0.77 13.97 20.73
C LEU A 47 0.70 13.50 19.27
N LEU A 48 1.04 12.23 19.02
CA LEU A 48 0.94 11.64 17.69
C LEU A 48 -0.53 11.54 17.24
N CYS A 49 -1.41 11.02 18.09
CA CYS A 49 -2.83 10.84 17.75
C CYS A 49 -3.54 12.18 17.51
N THR A 50 -3.25 13.19 18.33
CA THR A 50 -3.87 14.53 18.17
C THR A 50 -3.33 15.24 16.92
N GLY A 51 -2.01 15.22 16.69
CA GLY A 51 -1.39 15.82 15.49
C GLY A 51 -1.85 15.16 14.19
N LEU A 52 -1.86 13.82 14.14
CA LEU A 52 -2.39 13.07 13.00
C LEU A 52 -3.90 13.30 12.82
N GLY A 53 -4.67 13.35 13.91
CA GLY A 53 -6.11 13.63 13.87
C GLY A 53 -6.42 14.99 13.25
N ILE A 54 -5.67 16.03 13.62
CA ILE A 54 -5.81 17.38 13.04
C ILE A 54 -5.41 17.34 11.55
N SER A 55 -4.28 16.73 11.20
CA SER A 55 -3.87 16.59 9.79
C SER A 55 -4.95 15.91 8.94
N LEU A 56 -5.51 14.79 9.42
CA LEU A 56 -6.60 14.09 8.74
C LEU A 56 -7.86 14.96 8.61
N MET A 57 -8.25 15.68 9.67
CA MET A 57 -9.39 16.59 9.63
C MET A 57 -9.24 17.64 8.52
N PHE A 58 -8.06 18.24 8.39
CA PHE A 58 -7.77 19.22 7.34
C PHE A 58 -7.78 18.59 5.94
N LEU A 59 -7.29 17.35 5.79
CA LEU A 59 -7.37 16.61 4.53
C LEU A 59 -8.82 16.31 4.12
N PHE A 60 -9.66 15.84 5.03
CA PHE A 60 -11.05 15.50 4.73
C PHE A 60 -11.91 16.73 4.43
N LEU A 61 -11.62 17.87 5.07
CA LEU A 61 -12.32 19.13 4.78
C LEU A 61 -11.87 19.76 3.45
N SER A 62 -10.71 19.36 2.92
CA SER A 62 -10.19 19.88 1.66
C SER A 62 -11.02 19.39 0.44
N PRO A 63 -11.10 20.19 -0.64
CA PRO A 63 -11.74 19.77 -1.89
C PRO A 63 -11.16 18.45 -2.45
N ALA A 64 -9.86 18.21 -2.24
CA ALA A 64 -9.20 16.97 -2.63
C ALA A 64 -9.72 15.76 -1.83
N GLY A 65 -9.91 15.90 -0.52
CA GLY A 65 -10.46 14.84 0.34
C GLY A 65 -11.89 14.46 -0.03
N ARG A 66 -12.73 15.45 -0.36
CA ARG A 66 -14.12 15.18 -0.79
C ARG A 66 -14.18 14.48 -2.16
N ASN A 67 -13.28 14.83 -3.08
CA ASN A 67 -13.15 14.14 -4.35
C ASN A 67 -12.69 12.69 -4.13
N PHE A 68 -11.71 12.45 -3.27
CA PHE A 68 -11.24 11.10 -2.92
C PHE A 68 -12.36 10.20 -2.39
N ILE A 69 -13.23 10.71 -1.50
CA ILE A 69 -14.38 9.94 -0.99
C ILE A 69 -15.36 9.59 -2.12
N THR A 70 -15.60 10.53 -3.04
CA THR A 70 -16.46 10.29 -4.21
C THR A 70 -15.84 9.22 -5.11
N TYR A 71 -14.55 9.34 -5.45
CA TYR A 71 -13.82 8.34 -6.22
C TYR A 71 -13.85 6.95 -5.55
N PHE A 72 -13.70 6.89 -4.22
CA PHE A 72 -13.76 5.63 -3.49
C PHE A 72 -15.14 4.96 -3.61
N LYS A 73 -16.22 5.75 -3.52
CA LYS A 73 -17.59 5.25 -3.73
C LYS A 73 -17.79 4.76 -5.16
N ASP A 74 -17.27 5.48 -6.15
CA ASP A 74 -17.37 5.10 -7.56
C ASP A 74 -16.58 3.81 -7.84
N SER A 75 -15.38 3.68 -7.28
CA SER A 75 -14.56 2.46 -7.36
C SER A 75 -15.25 1.25 -6.74
N ILE A 76 -15.97 1.41 -5.62
CA ILE A 76 -16.76 0.32 -5.02
C ILE A 76 -17.92 -0.06 -5.94
N GLN A 77 -18.60 0.91 -6.55
CA GLN A 77 -19.69 0.63 -7.49
C GLN A 77 -19.18 -0.10 -8.73
N GLU A 78 -18.00 0.25 -9.22
CA GLU A 78 -17.37 -0.43 -10.36
C GLU A 78 -16.86 -1.83 -9.97
N ALA A 79 -16.25 -1.98 -8.78
CA ALA A 79 -15.84 -3.29 -8.27
C ALA A 79 -17.00 -4.27 -8.08
N LYS A 80 -18.23 -3.76 -7.85
CA LYS A 80 -19.45 -4.57 -7.83
C LYS A 80 -19.91 -5.02 -9.21
N ARG A 81 -19.51 -4.33 -10.28
CA ARG A 81 -19.79 -4.70 -11.68
C ARG A 81 -18.79 -5.71 -12.22
N VAL A 82 -17.65 -5.87 -11.56
CA VAL A 82 -16.70 -6.93 -11.87
C VAL A 82 -17.35 -8.28 -11.55
N VAL A 83 -17.54 -9.08 -12.59
CA VAL A 83 -17.90 -10.49 -12.45
C VAL A 83 -16.72 -11.21 -11.83
N TRP A 84 -16.81 -11.46 -10.52
CA TRP A 84 -15.80 -12.22 -9.82
C TRP A 84 -15.81 -13.67 -10.32
N PRO A 85 -14.62 -14.24 -10.60
CA PRO A 85 -14.52 -15.60 -11.11
C PRO A 85 -15.19 -16.58 -10.15
N THR A 86 -15.76 -17.64 -10.70
CA THR A 86 -16.39 -18.66 -9.86
C THR A 86 -15.33 -19.37 -9.01
N LYS A 87 -15.71 -19.92 -7.85
CA LYS A 87 -14.77 -20.67 -6.99
C LYS A 87 -14.02 -21.77 -7.75
N LYS A 88 -14.66 -22.34 -8.79
CA LYS A 88 -14.08 -23.37 -9.65
C LYS A 88 -12.95 -22.82 -10.53
N GLU A 89 -13.16 -21.66 -11.15
CA GLU A 89 -12.14 -20.98 -11.97
C GLU A 89 -10.94 -20.52 -11.14
N THR A 90 -11.18 -19.94 -9.95
CA THR A 90 -10.10 -19.56 -9.04
C THR A 90 -9.27 -20.78 -8.64
N PHE A 91 -9.94 -21.88 -8.27
CA PHE A 91 -9.25 -23.11 -7.91
C PHE A 91 -8.47 -23.70 -9.08
N GLN A 92 -9.02 -23.65 -10.29
CA GLN A 92 -8.33 -24.12 -11.49
C GLN A 92 -7.04 -23.34 -11.74
N THR A 93 -7.08 -22.01 -11.62
CA THR A 93 -5.87 -21.17 -11.76
C THR A 93 -4.85 -21.45 -10.66
N VAL A 94 -5.29 -21.60 -9.41
CA VAL A 94 -4.40 -21.95 -8.28
C VAL A 94 -3.73 -23.30 -8.51
N VAL A 95 -4.48 -24.32 -8.93
CA VAL A 95 -3.94 -25.65 -9.24
C VAL A 95 -2.95 -25.59 -10.40
N MET A 96 -3.25 -24.81 -11.45
CA MET A 96 -2.33 -24.64 -12.58
C MET A 96 -1.00 -24.03 -12.14
N VAL A 97 -1.02 -22.97 -11.32
CA VAL A 97 0.20 -22.36 -10.76
C VAL A 97 0.90 -23.32 -9.79
N PHE A 98 0.15 -24.05 -8.98
CA PHE A 98 0.72 -25.03 -8.04
C PHE A 98 1.47 -26.16 -8.76
N LEU A 99 0.90 -26.69 -9.84
CA LEU A 99 1.55 -27.69 -10.70
C LEU A 99 2.84 -27.12 -11.33
N PHE A 100 2.79 -25.87 -11.80
CA PHE A 100 3.97 -25.21 -12.35
C PHE A 100 5.09 -25.08 -11.30
N VAL A 101 4.77 -24.60 -10.10
CA VAL A 101 5.75 -24.48 -9.00
C VAL A 101 6.28 -25.84 -8.57
N LEU A 102 5.44 -26.86 -8.48
CA LEU A 102 5.85 -28.22 -8.12
C LEU A 102 6.82 -28.80 -9.16
N PHE A 103 6.56 -28.58 -10.45
CA PHE A 103 7.48 -28.95 -11.52
C PHE A 103 8.83 -28.23 -11.39
N SER A 104 8.81 -26.91 -11.17
CA SER A 104 10.04 -26.14 -10.94
C SER A 104 10.80 -26.61 -9.71
N ALA A 105 10.11 -26.95 -8.63
CA ALA A 105 10.73 -27.45 -7.40
C ALA A 105 11.43 -28.80 -7.62
N ILE A 106 10.80 -29.74 -8.33
CA ILE A 106 11.40 -31.03 -8.70
C ILE A 106 12.61 -30.81 -9.62
N PHE A 107 12.48 -29.93 -10.61
CA PHE A 107 13.57 -29.62 -11.53
C PHE A 107 14.78 -29.04 -10.80
N LEU A 108 14.57 -28.06 -9.91
CA LEU A 108 15.65 -27.48 -9.11
C LEU A 108 16.26 -28.52 -8.18
N TRP A 109 15.46 -29.32 -7.49
CA TRP A 109 15.96 -30.40 -6.64
C TRP A 109 16.85 -31.40 -7.41
N LEU A 110 16.45 -31.75 -8.65
CA LEU A 110 17.26 -32.61 -9.51
C LEU A 110 18.56 -31.92 -9.93
N ALA A 111 18.50 -30.63 -10.27
CA ALA A 111 19.68 -29.85 -10.60
C ALA A 111 20.65 -29.75 -9.41
N ASP A 112 20.14 -29.50 -8.20
CA ASP A 112 20.93 -29.48 -6.97
C ASP A 112 21.66 -30.82 -6.76
N LYS A 113 20.96 -31.94 -6.96
CA LYS A 113 21.56 -33.28 -6.88
C LYS A 113 22.56 -33.58 -7.99
N PHE A 114 22.29 -33.09 -9.19
CA PHE A 114 23.23 -33.19 -10.30
C PHE A 114 24.51 -32.40 -10.03
N PHE A 115 24.39 -31.16 -9.53
CA PHE A 115 25.54 -30.35 -9.15
C PHE A 115 26.30 -30.96 -7.97
N GLU A 116 25.60 -31.45 -6.95
CA GLU A 116 26.22 -32.19 -5.83
C GLU A 116 27.04 -33.38 -6.35
N TRP A 117 26.48 -34.20 -7.24
CA TRP A 117 27.18 -35.33 -7.85
C TRP A 117 28.40 -34.91 -8.67
N VAL A 118 28.25 -33.93 -9.56
CA VAL A 118 29.36 -33.42 -10.40
C VAL A 118 30.47 -32.85 -9.52
N LEU A 119 30.12 -32.05 -8.52
CA LEU A 119 31.09 -31.43 -7.61
C LEU A 119 31.81 -32.47 -6.75
N TYR A 120 31.10 -33.45 -6.17
CA TYR A 120 31.77 -34.53 -5.44
C TYR A 120 32.66 -35.39 -6.33
N SER A 121 32.20 -35.70 -7.54
CA SER A 121 32.98 -36.49 -8.49
C SER A 121 34.23 -35.77 -9.01
N MET A 122 34.17 -34.45 -9.24
CA MET A 122 35.30 -33.68 -9.80
C MET A 122 36.20 -33.05 -8.75
N VAL A 123 35.65 -32.49 -7.67
CA VAL A 123 36.40 -31.71 -6.67
C VAL A 123 36.88 -32.59 -5.52
N LEU A 124 36.05 -33.51 -5.02
CA LEU A 124 36.40 -34.31 -3.84
C LEU A 124 37.11 -35.63 -4.16
N GLY A 125 37.07 -36.08 -5.43
CA GLY A 125 37.90 -37.18 -5.94
C GLY A 125 37.85 -38.48 -5.11
N TRP A 126 36.74 -38.76 -4.43
CA TRP A 126 36.61 -39.93 -3.57
C TRP A 126 35.62 -40.93 -4.18
N LYS A 127 36.15 -42.14 -4.38
CA LYS A 127 35.59 -43.38 -4.94
C LYS A 127 34.09 -43.45 -5.23
#